data_AF-A0A377ZRX8-F1
#
_entry.id   AF-A0A377ZRX8-F1
#
_cell.length_a   1.000
_cell.length_b   1.000
_cell.length_c   1.000
_cell.angle_alpha   90.00
_cell.angle_beta   90.00
_cell.angle_gamma   90.00
#
_symmetry.space_group_name_H-M   'P 1'
#
loop_
_entity.id
_entity.type
_entity.pdbx_description
1 polymer ?
#
loop_
_entity_poly.entity_id
_entity_poly.type
_entity_poly.pdbx_seq_one_letter_code
_entity_poly.pdbx_strand_id
1 'polypeptide(L)'
;MPKSCQSEPGGCIGYKVRFSDHVSENTMVKLMTDGILLAEIQQDRLLMQYDTIIIDEAHERSLNIDFLLGYLKELLPRRPDLKIIITSATIDPERFSKHFNNAPIIEVSGRTYPVEVRYRPIVEEADDTERDQLQAIFDAVDETGARRARRYSDLYER
;
A
#
# COMPACT_ATOMS: atom_id res chain seq x y z
N MET A 1 10.02 -27.50 2.06
CA MET A 1 9.67 -26.31 2.86
C MET A 1 10.58 -25.18 2.42
N PRO A 2 10.11 -24.13 1.75
CA PRO A 2 10.97 -22.98 1.45
C PRO A 2 11.32 -22.33 2.80
N LYS A 3 12.62 -22.18 3.07
CA LYS A 3 13.13 -21.52 4.27
C LYS A 3 12.61 -20.09 4.26
N SER A 4 11.94 -19.66 5.35
CA SER A 4 11.62 -18.24 5.57
C SER A 4 12.89 -17.42 5.36
N CYS A 5 12.84 -16.39 4.52
CA CYS A 5 13.98 -15.53 4.21
C CYS A 5 14.35 -14.71 5.46
N GLN A 6 15.11 -15.32 6.36
CA GLN A 6 15.78 -14.68 7.49
C GLN A 6 17.14 -14.22 6.98
N SER A 7 17.21 -13.07 6.33
CA SER A 7 18.47 -12.46 5.92
C SER A 7 18.44 -10.96 6.20
N GLU A 8 19.59 -10.40 6.56
CA GLU A 8 19.81 -8.96 6.63
C GLU A 8 19.42 -8.28 5.29
N PRO A 9 19.00 -7.00 5.30
CA PRO A 9 18.69 -6.25 4.07
C PRO A 9 19.85 -6.33 3.07
N GLY A 10 19.56 -6.70 1.82
CA GLY A 10 20.58 -6.97 0.77
C GLY A 10 20.95 -8.44 0.61
N GLY A 11 20.41 -9.33 1.44
CA GLY A 11 20.40 -10.79 1.23
C GLY A 11 19.38 -11.20 0.16
N CYS A 12 18.38 -12.00 0.53
CA CYS A 12 17.34 -12.41 -0.42
C CYS A 12 16.23 -11.36 -0.62
N ILE A 13 16.17 -10.33 0.22
CA ILE A 13 15.28 -9.18 0.09
C ILE A 13 16.12 -7.92 -0.06
N GLY A 14 15.85 -7.15 -1.11
CA GLY A 14 16.48 -5.86 -1.38
C GLY A 14 15.41 -4.79 -1.62
N TYR A 15 15.82 -3.53 -1.61
CA TYR A 15 14.94 -2.42 -1.94
C TYR A 15 15.62 -1.37 -2.81
N LYS A 16 14.83 -0.65 -3.58
CA LYS A 16 15.29 0.44 -4.45
C LYS A 16 14.31 1.60 -4.36
N VAL A 17 14.78 2.69 -3.81
CA VAL A 17 14.05 3.96 -3.72
C VAL A 17 14.91 5.06 -4.35
N ARG A 18 14.34 6.25 -4.54
CA ARG A 18 15.10 7.37 -5.09
C ARG A 18 16.32 7.63 -4.21
N PHE A 19 17.50 7.61 -4.82
CA PHE A 19 18.80 7.84 -4.17
C PHE A 19 19.32 6.75 -3.21
N SER A 20 18.65 5.59 -3.12
CA SER A 20 19.12 4.47 -2.30
C SER A 20 18.82 3.13 -2.98
N ASP A 21 19.86 2.34 -3.20
CA ASP A 21 19.79 1.03 -3.86
C ASP A 21 20.52 0.01 -2.97
N HIS A 22 19.75 -0.93 -2.42
CA HIS A 22 20.23 -2.03 -1.58
C HIS A 22 19.81 -3.36 -2.19
N VAL A 23 20.25 -3.58 -3.43
CA VAL A 23 20.05 -4.82 -4.17
C VAL A 23 21.40 -5.51 -4.38
N SER A 24 21.42 -6.83 -4.27
CA SER A 24 22.58 -7.68 -4.57
C SER A 24 22.21 -8.74 -5.61
N GLU A 25 23.20 -9.44 -6.15
CA GLU A 25 22.97 -10.59 -7.05
C GLU A 25 22.17 -11.72 -6.39
N ASN A 26 22.15 -11.78 -5.05
CA ASN A 26 21.39 -12.77 -4.28
C ASN A 26 19.96 -12.32 -3.97
N THR A 27 19.57 -11.10 -4.35
CA THR A 27 18.24 -10.56 -4.08
C THR A 27 17.20 -11.29 -4.92
N MET A 28 16.26 -11.98 -4.25
CA MET A 28 15.15 -12.68 -4.88
C MET A 28 13.87 -11.82 -4.91
N VAL A 29 13.68 -10.96 -3.91
CA VAL A 29 12.54 -10.05 -3.82
C VAL A 29 13.06 -8.62 -3.73
N LYS A 30 12.65 -7.79 -4.69
CA LYS A 30 13.03 -6.38 -4.76
C LYS A 30 11.81 -5.50 -4.48
N LEU A 31 11.86 -4.74 -3.39
CA LEU A 31 10.87 -3.72 -3.06
C LEU A 31 11.22 -2.41 -3.75
N MET A 32 10.28 -1.78 -4.44
CA MET A 32 10.53 -0.49 -5.08
C MET A 32 9.27 0.34 -5.13
N THR A 33 9.43 1.64 -5.35
CA THR A 33 8.28 2.50 -5.65
C THR A 33 7.87 2.35 -7.12
N ASP A 34 6.61 2.62 -7.40
CA ASP A 34 6.03 2.69 -8.74
C ASP A 34 6.86 3.55 -9.73
N GLY A 35 7.34 4.71 -9.27
CA GLY A 35 8.18 5.60 -10.06
C GLY A 35 9.55 5.02 -10.42
N ILE A 36 10.13 4.18 -9.55
CA ILE A 36 11.39 3.47 -9.84
C ILE A 36 11.14 2.39 -10.90
N LEU A 37 10.03 1.64 -10.79
CA LEU A 37 9.67 0.64 -11.81
C LEU A 37 9.44 1.29 -13.17
N LEU A 38 8.74 2.43 -13.22
CA LEU A 38 8.55 3.22 -14.45
C LEU A 38 9.88 3.68 -15.06
N ALA A 39 10.83 4.10 -14.24
CA ALA A 39 12.16 4.47 -14.73
C ALA A 39 12.92 3.26 -15.29
N GLU A 40 12.81 2.08 -14.67
CA GLU A 40 13.43 0.85 -15.18
C GLU A 40 12.85 0.42 -16.54
N ILE A 41 11.54 0.59 -16.77
CA ILE A 41 10.90 0.31 -18.06
C ILE A 41 11.55 1.08 -19.22
N GLN A 42 12.08 2.28 -18.97
CA GLN A 42 12.78 3.06 -20.00
C GLN A 42 14.07 2.39 -20.48
N GLN A 43 14.74 1.65 -19.59
CA GLN A 43 16.02 0.97 -19.87
C GLN A 43 15.79 -0.49 -20.29
N ASP A 44 14.89 -1.18 -19.61
CA ASP A 44 14.48 -2.55 -19.88
C ASP A 44 12.98 -2.61 -20.18
N ARG A 45 12.63 -2.39 -21.44
CA ARG A 45 11.24 -2.39 -21.90
C ARG A 45 10.57 -3.74 -21.72
N LEU A 46 11.33 -4.84 -21.74
CA LEU A 46 10.73 -6.16 -21.60
C LEU A 46 10.65 -6.60 -20.14
N LEU A 47 11.26 -5.89 -19.19
CA LEU A 47 11.33 -6.27 -17.78
C LEU A 47 11.91 -7.69 -17.65
N MET A 48 13.02 -7.95 -18.32
CA MET A 48 13.68 -9.27 -18.37
C MET A 48 14.27 -9.69 -17.03
N GLN A 49 14.51 -8.73 -16.14
CA GLN A 49 15.02 -9.01 -14.79
C GLN A 49 13.96 -9.62 -13.84
N TYR A 50 12.68 -9.64 -14.24
CA TYR A 50 11.58 -10.06 -13.39
C TYR A 50 10.79 -11.20 -14.03
N ASP A 51 10.50 -12.24 -13.24
CA ASP A 51 9.53 -13.27 -13.59
C ASP A 51 8.13 -12.92 -13.09
N THR A 52 8.03 -12.17 -11.98
CA THR A 52 6.78 -11.78 -11.35
C THR A 52 6.86 -10.34 -10.85
N ILE A 53 5.82 -9.54 -11.12
CA ILE A 53 5.66 -8.18 -10.59
C ILE A 53 4.40 -8.13 -9.73
N ILE A 54 4.54 -7.56 -8.53
CA ILE A 54 3.43 -7.29 -7.62
C ILE A 54 3.23 -5.79 -7.58
N ILE A 55 2.05 -5.32 -8.01
CA ILE A 55 1.64 -3.93 -7.87
C ILE A 55 0.78 -3.82 -6.63
N ASP A 56 1.36 -3.24 -5.58
CA ASP A 56 0.68 -3.04 -4.32
C ASP A 56 -0.10 -1.74 -4.27
N GLU A 57 -1.17 -1.74 -3.47
CA GLU A 57 -2.09 -0.62 -3.29
C GLU A 57 -2.51 0.06 -4.60
N ALA A 58 -2.85 -0.75 -5.61
CA ALA A 58 -3.30 -0.26 -6.91
C ALA A 58 -4.58 0.61 -6.82
N HIS A 59 -5.20 0.68 -5.65
CA HIS A 59 -6.34 1.53 -5.33
C HIS A 59 -5.99 3.01 -5.13
N GLU A 60 -4.71 3.37 -4.97
CA GLU A 60 -4.27 4.75 -4.73
C GLU A 60 -4.49 5.71 -5.92
N ARG A 61 -4.97 5.19 -7.08
CA ARG A 61 -5.26 5.96 -8.31
C ARG A 61 -4.15 6.95 -8.67
N SER A 62 -2.90 6.54 -8.46
CA SER A 62 -1.76 7.34 -8.87
C SER A 62 -1.60 7.25 -10.39
N LEU A 63 -1.20 8.36 -11.02
CA LEU A 63 -0.94 8.40 -12.47
C LEU A 63 0.18 7.41 -12.87
N ASN A 64 1.15 7.19 -11.99
CA ASN A 64 2.19 6.19 -12.20
C ASN A 64 1.62 4.76 -12.25
N ILE A 65 0.72 4.41 -11.33
CA ILE A 65 0.05 3.11 -11.32
C ILE A 65 -0.77 2.94 -12.61
N ASP A 66 -1.53 3.95 -13.02
CA ASP A 66 -2.32 3.88 -14.25
C ASP A 66 -1.45 3.62 -15.49
N PHE A 67 -0.31 4.32 -15.61
CA PHE A 67 0.67 4.08 -16.67
C PHE A 67 1.29 2.69 -16.61
N LEU A 68 1.66 2.21 -15.41
CA LEU A 68 2.19 0.87 -15.22
C LEU A 68 1.19 -0.20 -15.66
N LEU A 69 -0.07 -0.09 -15.25
CA LEU A 69 -1.10 -1.06 -15.60
C LEU A 69 -1.35 -1.09 -17.11
N GLY A 70 -1.45 0.08 -17.75
CA GLY A 70 -1.56 0.18 -19.20
C GLY A 70 -0.36 -0.43 -19.94
N TYR A 71 0.85 -0.14 -19.48
CA TYR A 71 2.07 -0.70 -20.06
C TYR A 71 2.14 -2.22 -19.92
N LEU A 72 1.88 -2.72 -18.71
CA LEU A 72 1.91 -4.14 -18.40
C LEU A 72 0.85 -4.91 -19.19
N LYS A 73 -0.33 -4.32 -19.40
CA LYS A 73 -1.37 -4.90 -20.25
C LYS A 73 -0.90 -5.15 -21.68
N GLU A 74 -0.14 -4.22 -22.25
CA GLU A 74 0.45 -4.37 -23.58
C GLU A 74 1.66 -5.32 -23.60
N LEU A 75 2.39 -5.41 -22.48
CA LEU A 75 3.57 -6.26 -22.37
C LEU A 75 3.22 -7.75 -22.25
N LEU A 76 2.18 -8.10 -21.49
CA LEU A 76 1.82 -9.49 -21.18
C LEU A 76 1.69 -10.41 -22.42
N PRO A 77 1.05 -10.00 -23.53
CA PRO A 77 1.02 -10.83 -24.75
C PRO A 77 2.40 -11.11 -25.36
N ARG A 78 3.39 -10.23 -25.13
CA ARG A 78 4.77 -10.35 -25.63
C ARG A 78 5.68 -11.09 -24.66
N ARG A 79 5.36 -11.07 -23.36
CA ARG A 79 6.05 -11.77 -22.27
C ARG A 79 5.05 -12.68 -21.53
N PRO A 80 4.63 -13.80 -22.13
CA PRO A 80 3.66 -14.71 -21.50
C PRO A 80 4.21 -15.42 -20.25
N ASP A 81 5.53 -15.38 -20.06
CA ASP A 81 6.24 -15.88 -18.89
C ASP A 81 6.18 -14.92 -17.69
N LEU A 82 5.95 -13.62 -17.91
CA LEU A 82 5.83 -12.62 -16.85
C LEU A 82 4.48 -12.73 -16.14
N LYS A 83 4.53 -12.91 -14.82
CA LYS A 83 3.34 -12.93 -13.96
C LYS A 83 3.11 -11.57 -13.33
N ILE A 84 1.83 -11.23 -13.15
CA ILE A 84 1.43 -9.99 -12.49
C ILE A 84 0.43 -10.31 -11.39
N ILE A 85 0.67 -9.74 -10.21
CA ILE A 85 -0.25 -9.75 -9.08
C ILE A 85 -0.60 -8.30 -8.79
N ILE A 86 -1.88 -8.00 -8.63
CA ILE A 86 -2.36 -6.68 -8.26
C ILE A 86 -3.06 -6.83 -6.91
N THR A 87 -2.59 -6.09 -5.91
CA THR A 87 -3.22 -6.04 -4.58
C THR A 87 -3.94 -4.70 -4.39
N SER A 88 -5.09 -4.76 -3.71
CA SER A 88 -5.96 -3.61 -3.46
C SER A 88 -6.73 -3.85 -2.16
N ALA A 89 -6.72 -2.87 -1.26
CA ALA A 89 -7.55 -2.86 -0.06
C ALA A 89 -9.00 -2.37 -0.30
N THR A 90 -9.39 -2.09 -1.55
CA THR A 90 -10.68 -1.44 -1.87
C THR A 90 -11.67 -2.29 -2.65
N ILE A 91 -12.91 -1.81 -2.72
CA ILE A 91 -14.14 -2.51 -3.13
C ILE A 91 -14.25 -2.82 -4.63
N ASP A 92 -13.40 -2.29 -5.51
CA ASP A 92 -13.58 -2.47 -6.96
C ASP A 92 -12.46 -3.28 -7.66
N PRO A 93 -12.19 -4.53 -7.24
CA PRO A 93 -11.23 -5.41 -7.93
C PRO A 93 -11.71 -5.81 -9.34
N GLU A 94 -13.02 -5.70 -9.59
CA GLU A 94 -13.67 -5.97 -10.87
C GLU A 94 -13.12 -5.13 -12.03
N ARG A 95 -12.76 -3.86 -11.77
CA ARG A 95 -12.12 -3.01 -12.79
C ARG A 95 -10.78 -3.56 -13.24
N PHE A 96 -9.94 -3.99 -12.29
CA PHE A 96 -8.64 -4.58 -12.61
C PHE A 96 -8.81 -5.92 -13.34
N SER A 97 -9.73 -6.77 -12.86
CA SER A 97 -10.04 -8.03 -13.54
C SER A 97 -10.41 -7.81 -15.01
N LYS A 98 -11.36 -6.92 -15.29
CA LYS A 98 -11.79 -6.57 -16.65
C LYS A 98 -10.63 -6.02 -17.49
N HIS A 99 -9.83 -5.11 -16.93
CA HIS A 99 -8.66 -4.57 -17.61
C HIS A 99 -7.68 -5.68 -18.02
N PHE A 100 -7.48 -6.70 -17.17
CA PHE A 100 -6.58 -7.83 -17.40
C PHE A 100 -7.30 -9.10 -17.93
N ASN A 101 -8.24 -8.96 -18.87
CA ASN A 101 -8.94 -10.07 -19.54
C ASN A 101 -9.75 -10.97 -18.59
N ASN A 102 -10.50 -10.37 -17.67
CA ASN A 102 -11.25 -11.06 -16.63
C ASN A 102 -10.34 -11.93 -15.75
N ALA A 103 -9.20 -11.37 -15.34
CA ALA A 103 -8.25 -12.04 -14.45
C ALA A 103 -8.94 -12.52 -13.16
N PRO A 104 -8.54 -13.68 -12.62
CA PRO A 104 -9.17 -14.24 -11.41
C PRO A 104 -8.99 -13.29 -10.22
N ILE A 105 -10.09 -13.06 -9.49
CA ILE A 105 -10.09 -12.26 -8.27
C ILE A 105 -10.00 -13.20 -7.07
N ILE A 106 -9.08 -12.94 -6.16
CA ILE A 106 -8.93 -13.66 -4.91
C ILE A 106 -9.22 -12.68 -3.77
N GLU A 107 -10.26 -12.95 -2.99
CA GLU A 107 -10.63 -12.15 -1.83
C GLU A 107 -10.17 -12.86 -0.55
N VAL A 108 -9.50 -12.11 0.32
CA VAL A 108 -9.05 -12.59 1.64
C VAL A 108 -9.75 -11.76 2.70
N SER A 109 -10.60 -12.40 3.51
CA SER A 109 -11.33 -11.70 4.58
C SER A 109 -10.37 -11.31 5.71
N GLY A 110 -10.18 -10.01 5.88
CA GLY A 110 -9.49 -9.44 7.03
C GLY A 110 -10.31 -9.60 8.31
N ARG A 111 -9.63 -9.79 9.45
CA ARG A 111 -10.28 -9.66 10.76
C ARG A 111 -10.33 -8.18 11.12
N THR A 112 -11.52 -7.59 11.10
CA THR A 112 -11.72 -6.22 11.59
C THR A 112 -12.03 -6.27 13.09
N TYR A 113 -11.40 -5.38 13.86
CA TYR A 113 -11.81 -5.12 15.23
C TYR A 113 -12.88 -4.00 15.19
N PRO A 114 -13.92 -4.08 16.03
CA PRO A 114 -14.96 -3.06 16.04
C PRO A 114 -14.34 -1.70 16.41
N VAL A 115 -14.53 -0.72 15.53
CA VAL A 115 -14.14 0.67 15.75
C VAL A 115 -15.37 1.52 16.03
N GLU A 116 -15.24 2.48 16.95
CA GLU A 116 -16.28 3.46 17.24
C GLU A 116 -15.95 4.76 16.51
N VAL A 117 -16.85 5.24 15.64
CA VAL A 117 -16.69 6.50 14.93
C VAL A 117 -17.40 7.60 15.72
N ARG A 118 -16.68 8.66 16.08
CA ARG A 118 -17.23 9.84 16.76
C ARG A 118 -16.92 11.09 15.95
N TYR A 119 -17.93 11.94 15.77
CA TYR A 119 -17.82 13.22 15.08
C TYR A 119 -17.93 14.35 16.10
N ARG A 120 -16.99 15.30 16.07
CA ARG A 120 -17.00 16.52 16.89
C ARG A 120 -16.98 17.73 15.95
N PRO A 121 -18.06 18.51 15.86
CA PRO A 121 -18.08 19.71 15.03
C PRO A 121 -17.13 20.76 15.62
N ILE A 122 -16.46 21.51 14.75
CA ILE A 122 -15.71 22.71 15.13
C ILE A 122 -16.74 23.82 15.33
N VAL A 123 -16.67 24.52 16.47
CA VAL A 123 -17.51 25.69 16.72
C VAL A 123 -16.72 26.89 16.21
N GLU A 124 -17.16 27.52 15.13
CA GLU A 124 -16.51 28.70 14.55
C GLU A 124 -16.88 29.95 15.38
N GLU A 125 -16.08 30.29 16.39
CA GLU A 125 -16.21 31.56 17.13
C GLU A 125 -15.01 32.48 16.85
N ALA A 126 -15.11 33.23 15.73
CA ALA A 126 -14.35 34.43 15.33
C ALA A 126 -12.86 34.33 14.88
N ASP A 127 -12.59 35.00 13.74
CA ASP A 127 -11.35 35.53 13.12
C ASP A 127 -10.04 34.71 13.05
N ASP A 128 -9.86 33.59 13.76
CA ASP A 128 -8.60 32.80 13.75
C ASP A 128 -8.86 31.29 13.53
N THR A 129 -9.53 30.98 12.41
CA THR A 129 -10.03 29.64 12.04
C THR A 129 -8.96 28.55 11.98
N GLU A 130 -7.70 28.89 11.70
CA GLU A 130 -6.59 27.92 11.68
C GLU A 130 -6.17 27.47 13.09
N ARG A 131 -6.20 28.37 14.08
CA ARG A 131 -5.93 28.00 15.48
C ARG A 131 -7.06 27.16 16.07
N ASP A 132 -8.30 27.47 15.73
CA ASP A 132 -9.47 26.71 16.18
C ASP A 132 -9.47 25.27 15.67
N GLN A 133 -9.03 25.03 14.42
CA GLN A 133 -8.89 23.68 13.86
C GLN A 133 -7.84 22.84 14.61
N LEU A 134 -6.64 23.39 14.83
CA LEU A 134 -5.59 22.68 15.55
C LEU A 134 -6.02 22.37 16.99
N GLN A 135 -6.67 23.32 17.67
CA GLN A 135 -7.18 23.11 19.03
C GLN A 135 -8.27 22.04 19.08
N ALA A 136 -9.21 22.03 18.13
CA ALA A 136 -10.24 21.00 18.03
C ALA A 136 -9.65 19.59 17.81
N ILE A 137 -8.56 19.49 17.03
CA ILE A 137 -7.83 18.23 16.85
C ILE A 137 -7.20 17.78 18.16
N PHE A 138 -6.48 18.67 18.87
CA PHE A 138 -5.86 18.34 20.16
C PHE A 138 -6.89 17.89 21.20
N ASP A 139 -8.00 18.61 21.34
CA ASP A 139 -9.09 18.26 22.24
C ASP A 139 -9.68 16.87 21.95
N ALA A 140 -9.86 16.53 20.67
CA ALA A 140 -10.38 15.23 20.26
C ALA A 140 -9.40 14.09 20.57
N VAL A 141 -8.09 14.33 20.39
CA VAL A 141 -7.02 13.38 20.73
C VAL A 141 -6.96 13.16 22.23
N ASP A 142 -7.00 14.22 23.03
CA ASP A 142 -6.94 14.15 24.50
C ASP A 142 -8.16 13.42 25.08
N GLU A 143 -9.37 13.71 24.58
CA GLU A 143 -10.59 13.00 24.97
C GLU A 143 -10.50 11.50 24.69
N THR A 144 -9.98 11.13 23.52
CA THR A 144 -9.79 9.74 23.11
C THR A 144 -8.76 9.04 24.00
N GLY A 145 -7.66 9.72 24.31
CA GLY A 145 -6.63 9.23 25.23
C GLY A 145 -7.16 9.01 26.65
N ALA A 146 -7.90 9.98 27.20
CA ALA A 146 -8.45 9.90 28.55
C ALA A 146 -9.49 8.77 28.70
N ARG A 147 -10.31 8.52 27.66
CA ARG A 147 -11.24 7.37 27.66
C ARG A 147 -10.53 6.03 27.57
N ARG A 148 -9.44 5.92 26.81
CA ARG A 148 -8.64 4.69 26.77
C ARG A 148 -8.16 4.35 28.18
N ALA A 149 -7.66 5.31 28.94
CA ALA A 149 -7.23 5.08 30.32
C ALA A 149 -8.37 4.57 31.23
N ARG A 150 -9.58 5.16 31.13
CA ARG A 150 -10.76 4.71 31.90
C ARG A 150 -11.27 3.32 31.48
N ARG A 151 -11.24 3.00 30.19
CA ARG A 151 -11.69 1.68 29.70
C ARG A 151 -10.76 0.56 30.17
N TYR A 152 -9.46 0.83 30.31
CA TYR A 152 -8.49 -0.12 30.86
C TYR A 152 -8.67 -0.30 32.38
N SER A 153 -9.00 0.74 33.15
CA SER A 153 -9.30 0.56 34.58
C SER A 153 -10.55 -0.30 34.81
N ASP A 154 -11.62 -0.07 34.04
CA ASP A 154 -12.88 -0.81 34.19
C ASP A 154 -12.79 -2.29 33.76
N LEU A 155 -11.81 -2.63 32.92
CA LEU A 155 -11.57 -4.01 32.44
C LEU A 155 -10.74 -4.85 33.43
N TYR A 156 -10.01 -4.24 34.37
CA TYR A 156 -9.19 -4.93 35.38
C TYR A 156 -9.83 -4.97 36.78
N GLU A 157 -10.99 -4.34 36.98
CA GLU A 157 -11.79 -4.41 38.21
C GLU A 157 -12.93 -5.46 38.15
N ARG A 158 -12.90 -6.40 37.19
CA ARG A 158 -13.81 -7.56 37.12
C ARG A 158 -13.07 -8.89 37.11
#